data_AF-A0A7J7DCQ9-F1
#
_entry.id   AF-A0A7J7DCQ9-F1
#
_cell.length_a   1.000
_cell.length_b   1.000
_cell.length_c   1.000
_cell.angle_alpha   90.00
_cell.angle_beta   90.00
_cell.angle_gamma   90.00
#
_symmetry.space_group_name_H-M   'P 1'
#
loop_
_entity.id
_entity.type
_entity.pdbx_description
1 polymer ?
#
loop_
_entity_poly.entity_id
_entity_poly.type
_entity_poly.pdbx_seq_one_letter_code
_entity_poly.pdbx_strand_id
1 'polypeptide(L)'
;MLRMANSFPEEALEHVFSFIQSDKDRNSVCLVCKSWYETERWCRKRVFVGNCYAVSPGIVIRRFPDVRSIELKGKPHFADFNLVPDGWGAYGYPWIAAMGSAYPFLEEIRLKRMVVTDEALELIAKSFKNFKVLVLSSCEGFSTDGLAAIAANCRNLRELDLQESEVDDLSGHWLNHFPDTFTSLVSLNISCLGSEVNLSALERLVGRCPNLKTLRLNRAVPLERLSSLLTRAPRLVEFGTGTCSTEVRSDVFSNLAGTFSRCKELKSLSGFWDVLPTHLPAFYPVCCGLTSLNLSYATIQSPDLIKLISQCLSLQRLLVLDYIEDAGLEALASCCKDLRELRVFPSDPFVDVPNVSLTEQGLVSISYGCTKLESVLYFCRQMTNTALVTIARNRPNMTRFRLCIIEPRTPDYLTLDPLDVGFGAIVEHCKDLRRLSLSGLLTDRVFEYIGTYAKKLEMLSVAFAGDSDLGLHHVLSGCESLRKLEIRDCPFGDKALLANAGKLETMRSLWISSCSVSFGACKLLGQKMPRLNVEVIDEREAPDSRPEGCPVEKLYIYRTVAGPRLDMPGFVWTMDEDSSLRLS
;
A
#
# COMPACT_ATOMS: atom_id res chain seq x y z
N MET A 1 45.18 8.83 25.49
CA MET A 1 44.22 8.35 24.49
C MET A 1 44.43 9.15 23.21
N LEU A 2 44.93 8.51 22.16
CA LEU A 2 45.09 9.16 20.85
C LEU A 2 43.70 9.53 20.29
N ARG A 3 43.46 10.82 20.01
CA ARG A 3 42.39 11.24 19.11
C ARG A 3 42.68 10.57 17.78
N MET A 4 41.88 9.57 17.38
CA MET A 4 41.82 9.19 15.97
C MET A 4 41.48 10.47 15.22
N ALA A 5 42.42 10.97 14.41
CA ALA A 5 42.16 12.08 13.52
C ALA A 5 41.01 11.64 12.60
N ASN A 6 39.89 12.36 12.61
CA ASN A 6 38.88 12.18 11.60
C ASN A 6 39.56 12.40 10.24
N SER A 7 39.42 11.45 9.31
CA SER A 7 40.06 11.56 7.99
C SER A 7 39.57 12.77 7.18
N PHE A 8 38.44 13.37 7.57
CA PHE A 8 37.83 14.54 6.96
C PHE A 8 37.24 15.49 8.02
N PRO A 9 37.17 16.81 7.74
CA PRO A 9 36.35 17.75 8.50
C PRO A 9 34.86 17.34 8.50
N GLU A 10 34.10 17.78 9.51
CA GLU A 10 32.67 17.44 9.65
C GLU A 10 31.84 17.92 8.46
N GLU A 11 32.10 19.12 7.96
CA GLU A 11 31.46 19.71 6.78
C GLU A 11 31.64 18.84 5.53
N ALA A 12 32.83 18.26 5.37
CA ALA A 12 33.12 17.35 4.26
C ALA A 12 32.35 16.03 4.41
N LEU A 13 32.23 15.49 5.63
CA LEU A 13 31.42 14.29 5.89
C LEU A 13 29.94 14.56 5.64
N GLU A 14 29.41 15.70 6.09
CA GLU A 14 28.03 16.11 5.82
C GLU A 14 27.77 16.21 4.30
N HIS A 15 28.70 16.82 3.56
CA HIS A 15 28.60 16.89 2.11
C HIS A 15 28.60 15.50 1.46
N VAL A 16 29.47 14.58 1.89
CA VAL A 16 29.48 13.19 1.41
C VAL A 16 28.14 12.51 1.71
N PHE A 17 27.61 12.66 2.93
CA PHE A 17 26.33 12.06 3.31
C PHE A 17 25.14 12.65 2.54
N SER A 18 25.24 13.87 2.04
CA SER A 18 24.20 14.47 1.18
C SER A 18 23.95 13.69 -0.11
N PHE A 19 24.93 12.91 -0.59
CA PHE A 19 24.77 12.02 -1.75
C PHE A 19 24.21 10.63 -1.38
N ILE A 20 24.12 10.30 -0.10
CA ILE A 20 23.59 9.02 0.40
C ILE A 20 22.10 9.19 0.73
N GLN A 21 21.23 8.66 -0.13
CA GLN A 21 19.77 8.84 -0.02
C GLN A 21 19.03 7.61 0.54
N SER A 22 19.66 6.43 0.51
CA SER A 22 19.06 5.18 0.97
C SER A 22 19.05 5.08 2.49
N ASP A 23 17.89 4.77 3.08
CA ASP A 23 17.76 4.53 4.52
C ASP A 23 18.72 3.44 5.02
N LYS A 24 18.90 2.36 4.22
CA LYS A 24 19.79 1.25 4.57
C LYS A 24 21.25 1.71 4.65
N ASP A 25 21.69 2.49 3.67
CA ASP A 25 23.07 2.97 3.60
C ASP A 25 23.35 3.99 4.70
N ARG A 26 22.40 4.91 4.95
CA ARG A 26 22.48 5.85 6.08
C ARG A 26 22.56 5.12 7.43
N ASN A 27 21.81 4.02 7.60
CA ASN A 27 21.89 3.20 8.81
C ASN A 27 23.24 2.48 8.94
N SER A 28 23.85 2.04 7.82
CA SER A 28 25.19 1.46 7.84
C SER A 28 26.26 2.51 8.20
N VAL A 29 26.15 3.72 7.63
CA VAL A 29 27.04 4.86 7.90
C VAL A 29 27.07 5.20 9.39
N CYS A 30 25.91 5.26 10.05
CA CYS A 30 25.85 5.61 11.47
C CYS A 30 26.48 4.55 12.41
N LEU A 31 26.82 3.37 11.92
CA LEU A 31 27.44 2.29 12.69
C LEU A 31 28.96 2.18 12.52
N VAL A 32 29.57 3.01 11.64
CA VAL A 32 31.02 2.98 11.39
C VAL A 32 31.81 3.46 12.61
N CYS A 33 31.46 4.63 13.15
CA CYS A 33 32.07 5.17 14.37
C CYS A 33 31.17 6.25 15.00
N LYS A 34 31.49 6.68 16.22
CA LYS A 34 30.73 7.73 16.93
C LYS A 34 30.69 9.07 16.19
N SER A 35 31.77 9.45 15.50
CA SER A 35 31.78 10.70 14.72
C SER A 35 30.81 10.63 13.55
N TRP A 36 30.77 9.50 12.82
CA TRP A 36 29.84 9.33 11.71
C TRP A 36 28.40 9.24 12.21
N TYR A 37 28.16 8.60 13.35
CA TYR A 37 26.87 8.58 14.01
C TYR A 37 26.35 10.00 14.28
N GLU A 38 27.16 10.87 14.88
CA GLU A 38 26.76 12.25 15.18
C GLU A 38 26.56 13.08 13.90
N THR A 39 27.48 13.04 12.95
CA THR A 39 27.30 13.82 11.70
C THR A 39 26.08 13.35 10.89
N GLU A 40 25.85 12.03 10.78
CA GLU A 40 24.73 11.46 10.02
C GLU A 40 23.39 11.87 10.60
N ARG A 41 23.24 11.83 11.92
CA ARG A 41 21.96 12.11 12.58
C ARG A 41 21.55 13.58 12.48
N TRP A 42 22.50 14.51 12.40
CA TRP A 42 22.23 15.94 12.18
C TRP A 42 21.89 16.27 10.72
N CYS A 43 22.48 15.55 9.77
CA CYS A 43 22.24 15.81 8.34
C CYS A 43 21.15 14.94 7.71
N ARG A 44 20.55 13.99 8.44
CA ARG A 44 19.45 13.15 7.94
C ARG A 44 18.18 13.97 7.74
N LYS A 45 17.74 14.11 6.49
CA LYS A 45 16.53 14.90 6.15
C LYS A 45 15.25 14.08 6.02
N ARG A 46 15.34 12.75 5.85
CA ARG A 46 14.17 11.87 5.72
C ARG A 46 14.21 10.73 6.73
N VAL A 47 13.06 10.43 7.32
CA VAL A 47 12.88 9.28 8.23
C VAL A 47 11.66 8.48 7.82
N PHE A 48 11.84 7.16 7.70
CA PHE A 48 10.75 6.20 7.48
C PHE A 48 10.51 5.35 8.74
N VAL A 49 9.30 5.45 9.30
CA VAL A 49 8.82 4.62 10.41
C VAL A 49 7.73 3.69 9.89
N GLY A 50 8.13 2.44 9.62
CA GLY A 50 7.24 1.44 9.02
C GLY A 50 6.18 0.82 9.94
N ASN A 51 6.22 1.14 11.24
CA ASN A 51 5.22 0.83 12.26
C ASN A 51 5.31 1.95 13.31
N CYS A 52 4.26 2.77 13.43
CA CYS A 52 4.22 3.94 14.30
C CYS A 52 4.39 3.62 15.80
N TYR A 53 4.16 2.37 16.21
CA TYR A 53 4.36 1.90 17.58
C TYR A 53 5.73 1.25 17.82
N ALA A 54 6.57 1.11 16.79
CA ALA A 54 7.91 0.55 16.95
C ALA A 54 8.90 1.51 17.63
N VAL A 55 8.60 2.81 17.65
CA VAL A 55 9.45 3.87 18.23
C VAL A 55 8.57 5.06 18.61
N SER A 56 8.88 5.75 19.70
CA SER A 56 8.12 6.95 20.10
C SER A 56 8.57 8.19 19.31
N PRO A 57 7.68 9.20 19.14
CA PRO A 57 8.04 10.46 18.50
C PRO A 57 9.28 11.12 19.14
N GLY A 58 9.36 11.10 20.48
CA GLY A 58 10.46 11.69 21.23
C GLY A 58 11.82 11.04 20.96
N ILE A 59 11.87 9.72 20.74
CA ILE A 59 13.11 9.03 20.35
C ILE A 59 13.56 9.48 18.97
N VAL A 60 12.62 9.56 18.01
CA VAL A 60 12.94 9.99 16.63
C VAL A 60 13.45 11.43 16.61
N ILE A 61 12.74 12.35 17.28
CA ILE A 61 13.10 13.77 17.36
C ILE A 61 14.45 13.98 18.01
N ARG A 62 14.70 13.31 19.15
CA ARG A 62 16.00 13.40 19.81
C ARG A 62 17.10 12.88 18.90
N ARG A 63 16.88 11.77 18.19
CA ARG A 63 17.88 11.17 17.32
C ARG A 63 18.16 12.03 16.09
N PHE A 64 17.13 12.52 15.39
CA PHE A 64 17.25 13.21 14.11
C PHE A 64 16.65 14.62 14.18
N PRO A 65 17.40 15.65 14.62
CA PRO A 65 16.79 16.94 14.97
C PRO A 65 16.40 17.82 13.77
N ASP A 66 16.95 17.60 12.58
CA ASP A 66 16.73 18.45 11.39
C ASP A 66 16.05 17.70 10.22
N VAL A 67 15.04 16.90 10.56
CA VAL A 67 14.22 16.15 9.59
C VAL A 67 13.30 17.10 8.83
N ARG A 68 13.19 16.87 7.51
CA ARG A 68 12.30 17.61 6.60
C ARG A 68 11.18 16.76 6.01
N SER A 69 11.34 15.43 5.99
CA SER A 69 10.37 14.49 5.44
C SER A 69 10.18 13.31 6.37
N ILE A 70 8.94 13.04 6.77
CA ILE A 70 8.59 11.87 7.59
C ILE A 70 7.55 11.01 6.90
N GLU A 71 7.78 9.70 6.90
CA GLU A 71 6.80 8.72 6.46
C GLU A 71 6.46 7.77 7.61
N LEU A 72 5.17 7.69 7.98
CA LEU A 72 4.67 6.86 9.07
C LEU A 72 3.64 5.85 8.54
N LYS A 73 3.67 4.62 9.08
CA LYS A 73 2.66 3.59 8.81
C LYS A 73 2.05 3.08 10.11
N GLY A 74 0.73 3.03 10.14
CA GLY A 74 -0.05 2.63 11.32
C GLY A 74 -0.53 1.19 11.24
N LYS A 75 -1.85 1.01 11.04
CA LYS A 75 -2.53 -0.28 11.06
C LYS A 75 -1.85 -1.31 10.10
N PRO A 76 -1.86 -2.61 10.44
CA PRO A 76 -1.34 -3.65 9.56
C PRO A 76 -2.13 -3.74 8.25
N HIS A 77 -1.60 -4.47 7.27
CA HIS A 77 -2.20 -4.55 5.92
C HIS A 77 -3.60 -5.16 5.92
N PHE A 78 -3.91 -6.05 6.86
CA PHE A 78 -5.24 -6.66 6.98
C PHE A 78 -6.34 -5.69 7.46
N ALA A 79 -6.00 -4.46 7.83
CA ALA A 79 -6.99 -3.39 7.98
C ALA A 79 -7.77 -3.15 6.66
N ASP A 80 -7.14 -3.31 5.51
CA ASP A 80 -7.79 -3.17 4.19
C ASP A 80 -8.90 -4.22 3.94
N PHE A 81 -8.99 -5.25 4.80
CA PHE A 81 -10.00 -6.31 4.74
C PHE A 81 -10.95 -6.29 5.95
N ASN A 82 -11.04 -5.16 6.66
CA ASN A 82 -11.87 -4.98 7.85
C ASN A 82 -11.57 -5.97 8.99
N LEU A 83 -10.32 -6.46 9.07
CA LEU A 83 -9.88 -7.39 10.12
C LEU A 83 -9.27 -6.68 11.33
N VAL A 84 -9.10 -5.37 11.28
CA VAL A 84 -8.63 -4.55 12.42
C VAL A 84 -9.82 -3.74 12.92
N PRO A 85 -10.31 -3.98 14.15
CA PRO A 85 -11.47 -3.26 14.67
C PRO A 85 -11.25 -1.75 14.76
N ASP A 86 -12.35 -1.00 14.65
CA ASP A 86 -12.34 0.45 14.79
C ASP A 86 -11.86 0.86 16.18
N GLY A 87 -11.08 1.94 16.25
CA GLY A 87 -10.47 2.40 17.49
C GLY A 87 -9.24 1.60 17.95
N TRP A 88 -8.77 0.60 17.17
CA TRP A 88 -7.56 -0.16 17.51
C TRP A 88 -6.36 0.74 17.86
N GLY A 89 -6.16 1.84 17.12
CA GLY A 89 -5.07 2.79 17.34
C GLY A 89 -4.56 3.41 16.03
N ALA A 90 -3.25 3.61 15.95
CA ALA A 90 -2.51 4.35 14.94
C ALA A 90 -2.85 5.85 14.84
N TYR A 91 -3.03 6.51 15.99
CA TYR A 91 -3.30 7.95 16.03
C TYR A 91 -2.10 8.77 15.56
N GLY A 92 -2.31 9.64 14.57
CA GLY A 92 -1.29 10.54 14.01
C GLY A 92 -1.03 11.77 14.88
N TYR A 93 -1.99 12.19 15.71
CA TYR A 93 -1.89 13.42 16.50
C TYR A 93 -0.65 13.47 17.43
N PRO A 94 -0.29 12.42 18.20
CA PRO A 94 0.90 12.47 19.05
C PRO A 94 2.21 12.72 18.28
N TRP A 95 2.31 12.19 17.05
CA TRP A 95 3.43 12.45 16.16
C TRP A 95 3.43 13.89 15.69
N ILE A 96 2.30 14.39 15.20
CA ILE A 96 2.16 15.76 14.68
C ILE A 96 2.45 16.79 15.77
N ALA A 97 1.92 16.60 16.98
CA ALA A 97 2.15 17.50 18.11
C ALA A 97 3.63 17.56 18.51
N ALA A 98 4.28 16.40 18.63
CA ALA A 98 5.71 16.35 18.94
C ALA A 98 6.55 17.03 17.85
N MET A 99 6.25 16.77 16.57
CA MET A 99 6.96 17.39 15.44
C MET A 99 6.68 18.88 15.30
N GLY A 100 5.46 19.35 15.60
CA GLY A 100 5.08 20.76 15.50
C GLY A 100 5.95 21.68 16.37
N SER A 101 6.42 21.16 17.50
CA SER A 101 7.35 21.87 18.38
C SER A 101 8.82 21.69 18.02
N ALA A 102 9.19 20.58 17.37
CA ALA A 102 10.58 20.19 17.16
C ALA A 102 11.13 20.44 15.75
N TYR A 103 10.27 20.41 14.72
CA TYR A 103 10.67 20.50 13.32
C TYR A 103 10.02 21.71 12.62
N PRO A 104 10.46 22.94 12.90
CA PRO A 104 9.90 24.16 12.30
C PRO A 104 10.07 24.20 10.76
N PHE A 105 11.02 23.42 10.22
CA PHE A 105 11.32 23.34 8.80
C PHE A 105 10.79 22.06 8.13
N LEU A 106 9.88 21.32 8.78
CA LEU A 106 9.28 20.13 8.17
C LEU A 106 8.55 20.50 6.88
N GLU A 107 8.80 19.73 5.82
CA GLU A 107 8.28 19.98 4.47
C GLU A 107 7.30 18.88 4.03
N GLU A 108 7.46 17.64 4.51
CA GLU A 108 6.69 16.50 4.03
C GLU A 108 6.20 15.59 5.16
N ILE A 109 4.91 15.25 5.11
CA ILE A 109 4.29 14.23 5.96
C ILE A 109 3.58 13.24 5.03
N ARG A 110 3.98 11.97 5.11
CA ARG A 110 3.36 10.85 4.39
C ARG A 110 2.84 9.83 5.40
N LEU A 111 1.52 9.69 5.49
CA LEU A 111 0.85 8.81 6.44
C LEU A 111 0.17 7.67 5.67
N LYS A 112 0.28 6.46 6.21
CA LYS A 112 -0.45 5.30 5.68
C LYS A 112 -1.15 4.52 6.78
N ARG A 113 -2.46 4.29 6.64
CA ARG A 113 -3.27 3.58 7.65
C ARG A 113 -3.14 4.17 9.04
N MET A 114 -3.26 5.49 9.11
CA MET A 114 -3.23 6.24 10.37
C MET A 114 -4.61 6.86 10.59
N VAL A 115 -4.98 7.04 11.85
CA VAL A 115 -6.11 7.89 12.23
C VAL A 115 -5.60 9.33 12.31
N VAL A 116 -6.13 10.20 11.47
CA VAL A 116 -5.75 11.62 11.36
C VAL A 116 -7.02 12.43 11.56
N THR A 117 -7.01 13.37 12.50
CA THR A 117 -8.17 14.21 12.79
C THR A 117 -8.03 15.61 12.20
N ASP A 118 -9.12 16.37 12.18
CA ASP A 118 -9.11 17.77 11.74
C ASP A 118 -8.19 18.63 12.62
N GLU A 119 -8.13 18.37 13.92
CA GLU A 119 -7.19 19.05 14.83
C GLU A 119 -5.74 18.77 14.45
N ALA A 120 -5.43 17.55 14.01
CA ALA A 120 -4.12 17.19 13.50
C ALA A 120 -3.79 17.93 12.20
N LEU A 121 -4.74 18.04 11.26
CA LEU A 121 -4.57 18.79 10.01
C LEU A 121 -4.41 20.30 10.26
N GLU A 122 -5.19 20.87 11.16
CA GLU A 122 -5.03 22.25 11.59
C GLU A 122 -3.66 22.50 12.22
N LEU A 123 -3.20 21.58 13.07
CA LEU A 123 -1.90 21.70 13.73
C LEU A 123 -0.76 21.63 12.72
N ILE A 124 -0.86 20.78 11.69
CA ILE A 124 0.06 20.76 10.55
C ILE A 124 0.09 22.15 9.88
N ALA A 125 -1.08 22.68 9.54
CA ALA A 125 -1.21 23.95 8.82
C ALA A 125 -0.67 25.14 9.61
N LYS A 126 -0.80 25.12 10.94
CA LYS A 126 -0.31 26.16 11.84
C LYS A 126 1.21 26.05 12.09
N SER A 127 1.73 24.84 12.28
CA SER A 127 3.11 24.60 12.76
C SER A 127 4.15 24.70 11.64
N PHE A 128 3.85 24.18 10.45
CA PHE A 128 4.85 23.96 9.41
C PHE A 128 4.73 25.00 8.27
N LYS A 129 5.44 26.12 8.37
CA LYS A 129 5.34 27.23 7.39
C LYS A 129 5.90 26.89 6.00
N ASN A 130 6.84 25.96 5.94
CA ASN A 130 7.47 25.48 4.70
C ASN A 130 6.86 24.17 4.18
N PHE A 131 5.66 23.80 4.65
CA PHE A 131 5.02 22.55 4.32
C PHE A 131 4.65 22.45 2.83
N LYS A 132 5.02 21.33 2.21
CA LYS A 132 4.95 21.08 0.76
C LYS A 132 4.17 19.82 0.42
N VAL A 133 4.24 18.77 1.21
CA VAL A 133 3.71 17.46 0.82
C VAL A 133 2.87 16.88 1.95
N LEU A 134 1.60 16.64 1.68
CA LEU A 134 0.71 15.85 2.50
C LEU A 134 0.20 14.66 1.69
N VAL A 135 0.56 13.46 2.12
CA VAL A 135 -0.01 12.22 1.58
C VAL A 135 -0.70 11.46 2.69
N LEU A 136 -1.99 11.21 2.50
CA LEU A 136 -2.85 10.41 3.36
C LEU A 136 -3.29 9.19 2.54
N SER A 137 -2.62 8.06 2.75
CA SER A 137 -2.90 6.80 2.03
C SER A 137 -3.68 5.86 2.94
N SER A 138 -4.94 5.57 2.60
CA SER A 138 -5.80 4.71 3.42
C SER A 138 -5.87 5.19 4.87
N CYS A 139 -5.96 6.50 5.09
CA CYS A 139 -6.13 7.10 6.41
C CYS A 139 -7.62 7.41 6.67
N GLU A 140 -7.98 7.60 7.92
CA GLU A 140 -9.37 7.84 8.36
C GLU A 140 -9.41 8.89 9.48
N GLY A 141 -10.60 9.38 9.82
CA GLY A 141 -10.86 10.19 11.02
C GLY A 141 -10.81 11.71 10.84
N PHE A 142 -10.71 12.19 9.60
CA PHE A 142 -10.72 13.62 9.27
C PHE A 142 -11.85 13.93 8.28
N SER A 143 -12.20 15.20 8.21
CA SER A 143 -13.26 15.72 7.36
C SER A 143 -12.72 16.70 6.31
N THR A 144 -13.63 17.20 5.48
CA THR A 144 -13.33 18.30 4.55
C THR A 144 -13.02 19.62 5.25
N ASP A 145 -13.36 19.82 6.52
CA ASP A 145 -13.00 21.01 7.29
C ASP A 145 -11.48 21.04 7.60
N GLY A 146 -10.91 19.90 7.99
CA GLY A 146 -9.46 19.76 8.14
C GLY A 146 -8.71 20.02 6.82
N LEU A 147 -9.28 19.60 5.68
CA LEU A 147 -8.75 19.94 4.35
C LEU A 147 -8.83 21.44 4.05
N ALA A 148 -9.91 22.11 4.46
CA ALA A 148 -10.06 23.56 4.31
C ALA A 148 -8.97 24.31 5.10
N ALA A 149 -8.62 23.83 6.29
CA ALA A 149 -7.53 24.39 7.08
C ALA A 149 -6.17 24.28 6.36
N ILE A 150 -5.88 23.13 5.74
CA ILE A 150 -4.68 22.93 4.92
C ILE A 150 -4.69 23.89 3.71
N ALA A 151 -5.79 23.94 2.96
CA ALA A 151 -5.92 24.78 1.78
C ALA A 151 -5.76 26.28 2.08
N ALA A 152 -6.28 26.75 3.22
CA ALA A 152 -6.19 28.14 3.64
C ALA A 152 -4.77 28.56 4.09
N ASN A 153 -4.03 27.67 4.76
CA ASN A 153 -2.83 28.05 5.51
C ASN A 153 -1.51 27.55 4.91
N CYS A 154 -1.51 26.43 4.17
CA CYS A 154 -0.30 25.84 3.60
C CYS A 154 0.09 26.49 2.27
N ARG A 155 0.62 27.72 2.32
CA ARG A 155 0.92 28.54 1.13
C ARG A 155 1.97 27.97 0.18
N ASN A 156 2.78 27.02 0.65
CA ASN A 156 3.85 26.37 -0.11
C ASN A 156 3.50 24.94 -0.56
N LEU A 157 2.25 24.51 -0.36
CA LEU A 157 1.81 23.16 -0.66
C LEU A 157 2.02 22.82 -2.15
N ARG A 158 2.59 21.66 -2.39
CA ARG A 158 2.91 21.09 -3.71
C ARG A 158 2.15 19.80 -3.97
N GLU A 159 1.95 18.97 -2.97
CA GLU A 159 1.28 17.67 -3.10
C GLU A 159 0.22 17.55 -2.00
N LEU A 160 -1.02 17.34 -2.43
CA LEU A 160 -2.13 16.91 -1.58
C LEU A 160 -2.70 15.63 -2.20
N ASP A 161 -2.40 14.49 -1.57
CA ASP A 161 -2.82 13.19 -2.05
C ASP A 161 -3.61 12.44 -0.97
N LEU A 162 -4.90 12.18 -1.26
CA LEU A 162 -5.85 11.52 -0.35
C LEU A 162 -6.12 10.06 -0.75
N GLN A 163 -5.21 9.42 -1.49
CA GLN A 163 -5.41 8.08 -2.05
C GLN A 163 -6.04 7.09 -1.05
N GLU A 164 -7.19 6.53 -1.44
CA GLU A 164 -7.89 5.46 -0.71
C GLU A 164 -8.22 5.81 0.75
N SER A 165 -8.21 7.09 1.14
CA SER A 165 -8.57 7.53 2.48
C SER A 165 -10.08 7.67 2.65
N GLU A 166 -10.56 7.40 3.86
CA GLU A 166 -11.94 7.61 4.29
C GLU A 166 -12.05 9.00 4.90
N VAL A 167 -12.86 9.87 4.29
CA VAL A 167 -13.00 11.28 4.65
C VAL A 167 -14.46 11.56 4.97
N ASP A 168 -14.71 12.22 6.09
CA ASP A 168 -16.04 12.76 6.39
C ASP A 168 -16.34 13.92 5.44
N ASP A 169 -17.08 13.61 4.39
CA ASP A 169 -17.24 14.49 3.23
C ASP A 169 -18.39 15.51 3.40
N LEU A 170 -18.17 16.44 4.33
CA LEU A 170 -19.14 17.48 4.71
C LEU A 170 -19.50 18.43 3.55
N SER A 171 -18.50 18.92 2.79
CA SER A 171 -18.74 19.74 1.61
C SER A 171 -17.51 19.86 0.69
N GLY A 172 -17.74 20.04 -0.61
CA GLY A 172 -16.67 20.37 -1.57
C GLY A 172 -16.16 21.81 -1.50
N HIS A 173 -16.63 22.62 -0.52
CA HIS A 173 -16.25 24.03 -0.40
C HIS A 173 -14.82 24.23 0.10
N TRP A 174 -14.19 23.22 0.72
CA TRP A 174 -12.81 23.27 1.19
C TRP A 174 -11.83 23.75 0.10
N LEU A 175 -12.09 23.40 -1.16
CA LEU A 175 -11.24 23.79 -2.30
C LEU A 175 -11.26 25.31 -2.57
N ASN A 176 -12.31 26.03 -2.14
CA ASN A 176 -12.40 27.48 -2.24
C ASN A 176 -11.42 28.21 -1.30
N HIS A 177 -10.89 27.51 -0.29
CA HIS A 177 -10.00 28.11 0.70
C HIS A 177 -8.59 28.33 0.18
N PHE A 178 -8.21 27.76 -0.98
CA PHE A 178 -6.97 28.13 -1.63
C PHE A 178 -7.02 29.60 -2.10
N PRO A 179 -6.16 30.48 -1.56
CA PRO A 179 -6.17 31.89 -1.93
C PRO A 179 -5.74 32.07 -3.39
N ASP A 180 -6.12 33.19 -4.00
CA ASP A 180 -5.74 33.49 -5.39
C ASP A 180 -4.22 33.65 -5.57
N THR A 181 -3.48 33.94 -4.50
CA THR A 181 -2.00 34.00 -4.49
C THR A 181 -1.34 32.62 -4.51
N PHE A 182 -2.09 31.53 -4.31
CA PHE A 182 -1.55 30.16 -4.27
C PHE A 182 -1.33 29.59 -5.68
N THR A 183 -0.08 29.22 -5.99
CA THR A 183 0.35 28.79 -7.34
C THR A 183 1.33 27.61 -7.34
N SER A 184 1.62 27.02 -6.17
CA SER A 184 2.71 26.04 -5.99
C SER A 184 2.33 24.58 -6.23
N LEU A 185 1.06 24.28 -6.53
CA LEU A 185 0.56 22.91 -6.63
C LEU A 185 1.22 22.13 -7.80
N VAL A 186 1.62 20.90 -7.50
CA VAL A 186 2.26 19.94 -8.42
C VAL A 186 1.44 18.66 -8.54
N SER A 187 0.83 18.20 -7.45
CA SER A 187 -0.01 17.00 -7.42
C SER A 187 -1.25 17.23 -6.58
N LEU A 188 -2.41 16.92 -7.15
CA LEU A 188 -3.69 16.90 -6.45
C LEU A 188 -4.39 15.58 -6.74
N ASN A 189 -4.64 14.80 -5.69
CA ASN A 189 -5.45 13.60 -5.77
C ASN A 189 -6.58 13.66 -4.74
N ILE A 190 -7.80 13.88 -5.26
CA ILE A 190 -9.04 13.99 -4.50
C ILE A 190 -10.00 12.85 -4.83
N SER A 191 -9.51 11.76 -5.45
CA SER A 191 -10.33 10.70 -6.02
C SER A 191 -11.25 9.97 -5.03
N CYS A 192 -10.95 10.04 -3.73
CA CYS A 192 -11.75 9.41 -2.68
C CYS A 192 -12.98 10.21 -2.26
N LEU A 193 -13.05 11.52 -2.58
CA LEU A 193 -14.15 12.38 -2.14
C LEU A 193 -15.42 12.12 -2.96
N GLY A 194 -16.58 12.06 -2.32
CA GLY A 194 -17.89 11.91 -2.98
C GLY A 194 -18.58 13.23 -3.33
N SER A 195 -18.31 14.32 -2.60
CA SER A 195 -19.03 15.58 -2.71
C SER A 195 -18.72 16.34 -4.00
N GLU A 196 -19.71 17.13 -4.45
CA GLU A 196 -19.50 18.03 -5.58
C GLU A 196 -18.51 19.13 -5.21
N VAL A 197 -17.42 19.20 -5.97
CA VAL A 197 -16.45 20.28 -5.85
C VAL A 197 -16.90 21.51 -6.65
N ASN A 198 -16.57 22.71 -6.15
CA ASN A 198 -16.79 23.93 -6.93
C ASN A 198 -15.89 23.94 -8.19
N LEU A 199 -16.47 23.57 -9.34
CA LEU A 199 -15.77 23.47 -10.62
C LEU A 199 -15.09 24.77 -11.04
N SER A 200 -15.69 25.92 -10.73
CA SER A 200 -15.10 27.23 -11.04
C SER A 200 -13.84 27.50 -10.21
N ALA A 201 -13.83 27.06 -8.95
CA ALA A 201 -12.67 27.18 -8.09
C ALA A 201 -11.56 26.20 -8.51
N LEU A 202 -11.94 24.97 -8.88
CA LEU A 202 -11.02 23.97 -9.42
C LEU A 202 -10.35 24.46 -10.71
N GLU A 203 -11.12 24.98 -11.67
CA GLU A 203 -10.56 25.54 -12.91
C GLU A 203 -9.62 26.72 -12.66
N ARG A 204 -9.97 27.62 -11.73
CA ARG A 204 -9.08 28.73 -11.33
C ARG A 204 -7.80 28.21 -10.68
N LEU A 205 -7.89 27.20 -9.83
CA LEU A 205 -6.74 26.59 -9.17
C LEU A 205 -5.81 25.93 -10.18
N VAL A 206 -6.35 25.10 -11.07
CA VAL A 206 -5.60 24.45 -12.15
C VAL A 206 -4.96 25.48 -13.06
N GLY A 207 -5.70 26.52 -13.46
CA GLY A 207 -5.21 27.55 -14.37
C GLY A 207 -4.08 28.43 -13.79
N ARG A 208 -4.00 28.58 -12.47
CA ARG A 208 -2.93 29.37 -11.82
C ARG A 208 -1.75 28.54 -11.31
N CYS A 209 -1.78 27.22 -11.43
CA CYS A 209 -0.71 26.31 -11.00
C CYS A 209 0.06 25.75 -12.21
N PRO A 210 1.07 26.47 -12.75
CA PRO A 210 1.76 26.08 -13.99
C PRO A 210 2.63 24.82 -13.86
N ASN A 211 2.94 24.41 -12.62
CA ASN A 211 3.76 23.25 -12.31
C ASN A 211 2.94 21.98 -12.02
N LEU A 212 1.61 22.03 -12.21
CA LEU A 212 0.74 20.87 -11.99
C LEU A 212 1.09 19.73 -12.95
N LYS A 213 1.43 18.57 -12.39
CA LYS A 213 1.82 17.35 -13.10
C LYS A 213 0.85 16.20 -12.87
N THR A 214 0.22 16.13 -11.70
CA THR A 214 -0.75 15.09 -11.37
C THR A 214 -2.07 15.74 -10.96
N LEU A 215 -3.15 15.35 -11.63
CA LEU A 215 -4.51 15.75 -11.29
C LEU A 215 -5.43 14.54 -11.34
N ARG A 216 -5.85 14.02 -10.18
CA ARG A 216 -6.82 12.94 -10.07
C ARG A 216 -8.10 13.47 -9.44
N LEU A 217 -9.14 13.53 -10.25
CA LEU A 217 -10.44 14.07 -9.91
C LEU A 217 -11.28 13.03 -9.16
N ASN A 218 -12.32 13.50 -8.47
CA ASN A 218 -13.33 12.62 -7.92
C ASN A 218 -14.45 12.32 -8.92
N ARG A 219 -15.29 11.34 -8.58
CA ARG A 219 -16.42 10.89 -9.42
C ARG A 219 -17.40 12.01 -9.77
N ALA A 220 -17.56 13.01 -8.90
CA ALA A 220 -18.50 14.12 -9.08
C ALA A 220 -18.15 15.06 -10.25
N VAL A 221 -16.92 15.05 -10.79
CA VAL A 221 -16.58 15.91 -11.93
C VAL A 221 -17.08 15.27 -13.24
N PRO A 222 -17.96 15.94 -14.01
CA PRO A 222 -18.55 15.35 -15.20
C PRO A 222 -17.63 15.48 -16.44
N LEU A 223 -17.86 14.63 -17.44
CA LEU A 223 -17.04 14.47 -18.64
C LEU A 223 -16.84 15.79 -19.42
N GLU A 224 -17.88 16.63 -19.50
CA GLU A 224 -17.88 17.89 -20.27
C GLU A 224 -16.85 18.89 -19.73
N ARG A 225 -16.49 18.78 -18.46
CA ARG A 225 -15.57 19.71 -17.79
C ARG A 225 -14.11 19.31 -17.93
N LEU A 226 -13.82 18.07 -18.35
CA LEU A 226 -12.45 17.59 -18.49
C LEU A 226 -11.68 18.40 -19.54
N SER A 227 -12.31 18.74 -20.67
CA SER A 227 -11.67 19.55 -21.73
C SER A 227 -11.23 20.93 -21.23
N SER A 228 -12.04 21.58 -20.38
CA SER A 228 -11.71 22.87 -19.76
C SER A 228 -10.50 22.76 -18.84
N LEU A 229 -10.46 21.74 -17.99
CA LEU A 229 -9.36 21.50 -17.05
C LEU A 229 -8.06 21.15 -17.78
N LEU A 230 -8.11 20.23 -18.74
CA LEU A 230 -6.95 19.79 -19.52
C LEU A 230 -6.37 20.91 -20.38
N THR A 231 -7.21 21.80 -20.92
CA THR A 231 -6.74 22.97 -21.68
C THR A 231 -5.94 23.93 -20.79
N ARG A 232 -6.28 24.03 -19.50
CA ARG A 232 -5.55 24.84 -18.52
C ARG A 232 -4.27 24.18 -18.02
N ALA A 233 -4.16 22.86 -18.12
CA ALA A 233 -2.99 22.09 -17.67
C ALA A 233 -2.47 21.11 -18.76
N PRO A 234 -1.95 21.61 -19.89
CA PRO A 234 -1.49 20.76 -21.00
C PRO A 234 -0.21 19.96 -20.68
N ARG A 235 0.49 20.29 -19.58
CA ARG A 235 1.73 19.66 -19.13
C ARG A 235 1.52 18.56 -18.09
N LEU A 236 0.27 18.11 -17.91
CA LEU A 236 -0.05 16.99 -17.03
C LEU A 236 0.64 15.71 -17.49
N VAL A 237 1.17 14.98 -16.53
CA VAL A 237 1.81 13.67 -16.70
C VAL A 237 0.88 12.57 -16.21
N GLU A 238 0.08 12.83 -15.18
CA GLU A 238 -0.93 11.90 -14.68
C GLU A 238 -2.29 12.57 -14.58
N PHE A 239 -3.32 11.90 -15.11
CA PHE A 239 -4.69 12.40 -15.07
C PHE A 239 -5.66 11.30 -14.64
N GLY A 240 -6.47 11.60 -13.63
CA GLY A 240 -7.62 10.79 -13.23
C GLY A 240 -8.91 11.50 -13.62
N THR A 241 -9.72 10.90 -14.48
CA THR A 241 -11.01 11.45 -14.90
C THR A 241 -12.02 11.41 -13.75
N GLY A 242 -13.10 12.19 -13.81
CA GLY A 242 -14.29 11.96 -12.99
C GLY A 242 -15.23 10.93 -13.63
N THR A 243 -16.55 11.14 -13.53
CA THR A 243 -17.55 10.29 -14.20
C THR A 243 -17.56 10.49 -15.73
N CYS A 244 -17.78 9.39 -16.45
CA CYS A 244 -17.73 9.31 -17.91
C CYS A 244 -19.05 8.77 -18.51
N SER A 245 -20.19 9.12 -17.89
CA SER A 245 -21.51 8.50 -18.14
C SER A 245 -22.49 9.29 -19.04
N THR A 246 -22.20 10.55 -19.38
CA THR A 246 -23.19 11.42 -20.03
C THR A 246 -23.45 11.07 -21.50
N GLU A 247 -24.69 11.19 -21.98
CA GLU A 247 -25.03 11.01 -23.40
C GLU A 247 -24.29 12.04 -24.25
N VAL A 248 -23.32 11.56 -25.01
CA VAL A 248 -22.41 12.43 -25.74
C VAL A 248 -23.05 13.03 -26.98
N ARG A 249 -23.10 14.36 -26.97
CA ARG A 249 -23.22 15.16 -28.18
C ARG A 249 -21.88 15.16 -28.94
N SER A 250 -21.93 15.11 -30.27
CA SER A 250 -20.74 15.01 -31.14
C SER A 250 -19.70 16.13 -30.92
N ASP A 251 -20.16 17.33 -30.51
CA ASP A 251 -19.33 18.49 -30.15
C ASP A 251 -18.48 18.24 -28.89
N VAL A 252 -19.04 17.64 -27.84
CA VAL A 252 -18.32 17.31 -26.60
C VAL A 252 -17.21 16.28 -26.86
N PHE A 253 -17.53 15.22 -27.63
CA PHE A 253 -16.56 14.18 -27.98
C PHE A 253 -15.37 14.73 -28.76
N SER A 254 -15.65 15.47 -29.84
CA SER A 254 -14.61 16.02 -30.72
C SER A 254 -13.72 17.01 -29.97
N ASN A 255 -14.30 17.82 -29.07
CA ASN A 255 -13.53 18.70 -28.19
C ASN A 255 -12.63 17.93 -27.21
N LEU A 256 -13.14 16.85 -26.60
CA LEU A 256 -12.38 16.03 -25.66
C LEU A 256 -11.22 15.31 -26.36
N ALA A 257 -11.48 14.66 -27.49
CA ALA A 257 -10.45 14.00 -28.30
C ALA A 257 -9.37 15.01 -28.76
N GLY A 258 -9.79 16.18 -29.24
CA GLY A 258 -8.90 17.28 -29.59
C GLY A 258 -8.05 17.76 -28.40
N THR A 259 -8.61 17.77 -27.20
CA THR A 259 -7.88 18.17 -25.99
C THR A 259 -6.87 17.12 -25.53
N PHE A 260 -7.24 15.84 -25.51
CA PHE A 260 -6.28 14.76 -25.23
C PHE A 260 -5.14 14.70 -26.24
N SER A 261 -5.43 14.96 -27.52
CA SER A 261 -4.39 15.03 -28.56
C SER A 261 -3.31 16.08 -28.26
N ARG A 262 -3.62 17.13 -27.48
CA ARG A 262 -2.68 18.19 -27.08
C ARG A 262 -1.89 17.84 -25.81
N CYS A 263 -2.33 16.86 -25.02
CA CYS A 263 -1.71 16.44 -23.76
C CYS A 263 -0.54 15.46 -24.02
N LYS A 264 0.54 15.94 -24.64
CA LYS A 264 1.66 15.10 -25.10
C LYS A 264 2.54 14.52 -23.98
N GLU A 265 2.53 15.14 -22.80
CA GLU A 265 3.31 14.70 -21.63
C GLU A 265 2.60 13.59 -20.83
N LEU A 266 1.35 13.25 -21.16
CA LEU A 266 0.53 12.34 -20.38
C LEU A 266 1.05 10.90 -20.45
N LYS A 267 1.34 10.32 -19.27
CA LYS A 267 1.88 8.97 -19.07
C LYS A 267 0.97 8.06 -18.25
N SER A 268 0.09 8.61 -17.42
CA SER A 268 -0.85 7.83 -16.62
C SER A 268 -2.29 8.30 -16.77
N LEU A 269 -3.21 7.34 -16.93
CA LEU A 269 -4.65 7.54 -16.87
C LEU A 269 -5.31 6.68 -15.79
N SER A 270 -6.31 7.24 -15.10
CA SER A 270 -7.14 6.56 -14.10
C SER A 270 -8.55 7.16 -14.03
N GLY A 271 -9.38 6.65 -13.10
CA GLY A 271 -10.75 7.14 -12.90
C GLY A 271 -11.71 6.25 -13.67
N PHE A 272 -12.20 6.72 -14.82
CA PHE A 272 -13.09 5.98 -15.72
C PHE A 272 -14.37 5.45 -15.05
N TRP A 273 -14.87 6.14 -14.02
CA TRP A 273 -16.15 5.79 -13.39
C TRP A 273 -17.28 5.89 -14.41
N ASP A 274 -18.11 4.84 -14.46
CA ASP A 274 -19.32 4.79 -15.29
C ASP A 274 -19.05 5.05 -16.79
N VAL A 275 -17.84 4.71 -17.26
CA VAL A 275 -17.43 4.98 -18.64
C VAL A 275 -18.24 4.16 -19.65
N LEU A 276 -18.83 4.85 -20.63
CA LEU A 276 -19.47 4.20 -21.77
C LEU A 276 -18.43 3.84 -22.86
N PRO A 277 -18.54 2.66 -23.51
CA PRO A 277 -17.64 2.26 -24.59
C PRO A 277 -17.51 3.28 -25.73
N THR A 278 -18.58 4.02 -26.01
CA THR A 278 -18.63 5.09 -27.03
C THR A 278 -17.68 6.26 -26.73
N HIS A 279 -17.25 6.43 -25.47
CA HIS A 279 -16.36 7.52 -25.04
C HIS A 279 -14.88 7.12 -25.10
N LEU A 280 -14.56 5.83 -25.12
CA LEU A 280 -13.17 5.34 -25.13
C LEU A 280 -12.34 5.90 -26.30
N PRO A 281 -12.88 6.07 -27.52
CA PRO A 281 -12.09 6.60 -28.62
C PRO A 281 -11.59 8.04 -28.40
N ALA A 282 -12.15 8.82 -27.46
CA ALA A 282 -11.63 10.13 -27.10
C ALA A 282 -10.25 10.07 -26.41
N PHE A 283 -9.90 8.92 -25.82
CA PHE A 283 -8.63 8.71 -25.10
C PHE A 283 -7.53 8.10 -25.98
N TYR A 284 -7.89 7.55 -27.15
CA TYR A 284 -6.95 6.96 -28.11
C TYR A 284 -5.75 7.84 -28.48
N PRO A 285 -5.89 9.19 -28.62
CA PRO A 285 -4.77 10.06 -28.95
C PRO A 285 -3.59 10.03 -27.96
N VAL A 286 -3.80 9.59 -26.72
CA VAL A 286 -2.74 9.50 -25.69
C VAL A 286 -2.25 8.07 -25.44
N CYS A 287 -2.99 7.04 -25.88
CA CYS A 287 -2.73 5.63 -25.57
C CYS A 287 -1.30 5.18 -25.89
N CYS A 288 -0.75 5.57 -27.04
CA CYS A 288 0.60 5.16 -27.46
C CYS A 288 1.71 5.65 -26.52
N GLY A 289 1.47 6.72 -25.76
CA GLY A 289 2.41 7.31 -24.81
C GLY A 289 2.24 6.84 -23.36
N LEU A 290 1.15 6.12 -23.05
CA LEU A 290 0.81 5.72 -21.69
C LEU A 290 1.74 4.61 -21.18
N THR A 291 2.25 4.80 -19.97
CA THR A 291 3.02 3.79 -19.23
C THR A 291 2.22 3.20 -18.07
N SER A 292 1.15 3.86 -17.63
CA SER A 292 0.29 3.39 -16.55
C SER A 292 -1.18 3.62 -16.89
N LEU A 293 -2.00 2.59 -16.75
CA LEU A 293 -3.43 2.65 -17.00
C LEU A 293 -4.16 1.96 -15.85
N ASN A 294 -5.08 2.67 -15.23
CA ASN A 294 -5.91 2.16 -14.15
C ASN A 294 -7.39 2.22 -14.55
N LEU A 295 -7.94 1.06 -14.85
CA LEU A 295 -9.32 0.78 -15.22
C LEU A 295 -10.07 0.04 -14.10
N SER A 296 -9.58 0.09 -12.86
CA SER A 296 -10.21 -0.63 -11.72
C SER A 296 -11.65 -0.23 -11.44
N TYR A 297 -12.11 0.94 -11.90
CA TYR A 297 -13.48 1.41 -11.72
C TYR A 297 -14.31 1.38 -13.02
N ALA A 298 -13.72 0.87 -14.11
CA ALA A 298 -14.33 0.89 -15.43
C ALA A 298 -14.98 -0.48 -15.73
N THR A 299 -16.31 -0.51 -15.82
CA THR A 299 -17.10 -1.72 -16.14
C THR A 299 -17.16 -1.98 -17.66
N ILE A 300 -16.02 -1.81 -18.34
CA ILE A 300 -15.87 -2.00 -19.79
C ILE A 300 -15.75 -3.50 -20.08
N GLN A 301 -16.48 -4.00 -21.07
CA GLN A 301 -16.42 -5.40 -21.51
C GLN A 301 -15.16 -5.69 -22.34
N SER A 302 -14.72 -6.96 -22.37
CA SER A 302 -13.46 -7.38 -23.01
C SER A 302 -13.24 -6.83 -24.44
N PRO A 303 -14.22 -6.86 -25.37
CA PRO A 303 -14.00 -6.38 -26.74
C PRO A 303 -13.58 -4.91 -26.83
N ASP A 304 -14.10 -4.07 -25.94
CA ASP A 304 -13.77 -2.64 -25.91
C ASP A 304 -12.47 -2.37 -25.13
N LEU A 305 -12.18 -3.16 -24.10
CA LEU A 305 -10.88 -3.15 -23.44
C LEU A 305 -9.75 -3.52 -24.41
N ILE A 306 -9.94 -4.54 -25.26
CA ILE A 306 -8.97 -4.96 -26.27
C ILE A 306 -8.67 -3.80 -27.25
N LYS A 307 -9.70 -3.08 -27.71
CA LYS A 307 -9.52 -1.92 -28.62
C LYS A 307 -8.68 -0.82 -27.98
N LEU A 308 -8.84 -0.59 -26.68
CA LEU A 308 -8.05 0.40 -25.93
C LEU A 308 -6.61 -0.06 -25.68
N ILE A 309 -6.45 -1.29 -25.18
CA ILE A 309 -5.15 -1.85 -24.77
C ILE A 309 -4.24 -2.09 -25.97
N SER A 310 -4.78 -2.52 -27.11
CA SER A 310 -4.00 -2.72 -28.35
C SER A 310 -3.30 -1.45 -28.84
N GLN A 311 -3.73 -0.27 -28.38
CA GLN A 311 -3.09 1.01 -28.70
C GLN A 311 -2.03 1.43 -27.67
N CYS A 312 -1.95 0.76 -26.52
CA CYS A 312 -1.08 1.12 -25.40
C CYS A 312 0.26 0.38 -25.45
N LEU A 313 1.06 0.60 -26.49
CA LEU A 313 2.28 -0.19 -26.76
C LEU A 313 3.40 -0.03 -25.71
N SER A 314 3.44 1.11 -24.99
CA SER A 314 4.45 1.41 -23.96
C SER A 314 3.98 1.14 -22.53
N LEU A 315 2.87 0.39 -22.37
CA LEU A 315 2.27 0.17 -21.06
C LEU A 315 3.18 -0.66 -20.15
N GLN A 316 3.44 -0.14 -18.95
CA GLN A 316 4.26 -0.78 -17.93
C GLN A 316 3.44 -1.23 -16.72
N ARG A 317 2.31 -0.56 -16.45
CA ARG A 317 1.40 -0.90 -15.35
C ARG A 317 -0.04 -0.91 -15.84
N LEU A 318 -0.73 -2.02 -15.62
CA LEU A 318 -2.17 -2.15 -15.85
C LEU A 318 -2.88 -2.60 -14.57
N LEU A 319 -3.89 -1.83 -14.17
CA LEU A 319 -4.89 -2.21 -13.19
C LEU A 319 -6.23 -2.32 -13.92
N VAL A 320 -6.92 -3.46 -13.85
CA VAL A 320 -8.15 -3.72 -14.62
C VAL A 320 -9.07 -4.67 -13.85
N LEU A 321 -10.37 -4.65 -14.14
CA LEU A 321 -11.32 -5.68 -13.68
C LEU A 321 -11.15 -6.97 -14.49
N ASP A 322 -11.66 -8.07 -13.94
CA ASP A 322 -11.70 -9.40 -14.57
C ASP A 322 -12.55 -9.46 -15.87
N TYR A 323 -13.34 -8.42 -16.17
CA TYR A 323 -13.95 -8.18 -17.49
C TYR A 323 -12.95 -8.15 -18.66
N ILE A 324 -11.64 -8.03 -18.39
CA ILE A 324 -10.61 -8.20 -19.41
C ILE A 324 -10.66 -9.60 -20.05
N GLU A 325 -11.03 -10.63 -19.27
CA GLU A 325 -11.04 -12.04 -19.67
C GLU A 325 -9.70 -12.56 -20.21
N ASP A 326 -9.61 -13.85 -20.50
CA ASP A 326 -8.38 -14.45 -21.04
C ASP A 326 -8.02 -13.90 -22.42
N ALA A 327 -9.03 -13.64 -23.27
CA ALA A 327 -8.83 -13.08 -24.60
C ALA A 327 -8.20 -11.67 -24.55
N GLY A 328 -8.62 -10.84 -23.59
CA GLY A 328 -8.03 -9.52 -23.40
C GLY A 328 -6.60 -9.57 -22.85
N LEU A 329 -6.31 -10.54 -21.97
CA LEU A 329 -4.95 -10.77 -21.47
C LEU A 329 -4.02 -11.35 -22.55
N GLU A 330 -4.52 -12.18 -23.46
CA GLU A 330 -3.77 -12.64 -24.62
C GLU A 330 -3.44 -11.47 -25.56
N ALA A 331 -4.41 -10.60 -25.85
CA ALA A 331 -4.17 -9.39 -26.62
C ALA A 331 -3.13 -8.48 -25.94
N LEU A 332 -3.24 -8.28 -24.62
CA LEU A 332 -2.27 -7.53 -23.82
C LEU A 332 -0.87 -8.14 -23.90
N ALA A 333 -0.76 -9.46 -23.78
CA ALA A 333 0.50 -10.20 -23.90
C ALA A 333 1.14 -10.03 -25.28
N SER A 334 0.33 -9.90 -26.33
CA SER A 334 0.79 -9.67 -27.70
C SER A 334 1.32 -8.26 -27.93
N CYS A 335 0.69 -7.23 -27.35
CA CYS A 335 0.97 -5.82 -27.62
C CYS A 335 1.96 -5.17 -26.63
N CYS A 336 1.81 -5.41 -25.33
CA CYS A 336 2.48 -4.63 -24.28
C CYS A 336 3.74 -5.35 -23.74
N LYS A 337 4.82 -5.35 -24.54
CA LYS A 337 6.07 -6.05 -24.21
C LYS A 337 6.84 -5.44 -23.02
N ASP A 338 6.56 -4.19 -22.69
CA ASP A 338 7.17 -3.47 -21.58
C ASP A 338 6.40 -3.60 -20.25
N LEU A 339 5.34 -4.40 -20.21
CA LEU A 339 4.51 -4.57 -19.00
C LEU A 339 5.35 -5.14 -17.84
N ARG A 340 5.30 -4.45 -16.70
CA ARG A 340 6.01 -4.80 -15.45
C ARG A 340 5.06 -5.20 -14.33
N GLU A 341 3.91 -4.57 -14.27
CA GLU A 341 2.92 -4.77 -13.23
C GLU A 341 1.52 -4.98 -13.82
N LEU A 342 0.92 -6.12 -13.48
CA LEU A 342 -0.47 -6.43 -13.79
C LEU A 342 -1.25 -6.63 -12.50
N ARG A 343 -2.39 -5.95 -12.37
CA ARG A 343 -3.38 -6.26 -11.34
C ARG A 343 -4.75 -6.46 -11.99
N VAL A 344 -5.32 -7.65 -11.80
CA VAL A 344 -6.67 -7.99 -12.23
C VAL A 344 -7.53 -8.17 -10.99
N PHE A 345 -8.54 -7.31 -10.84
CA PHE A 345 -9.45 -7.27 -9.69
C PHE A 345 -10.77 -7.97 -10.03
N PRO A 346 -11.47 -8.56 -9.04
CA PRO A 346 -12.75 -9.20 -9.30
C PRO A 346 -13.82 -8.12 -9.52
N SER A 347 -14.65 -8.24 -10.56
CA SER A 347 -15.80 -7.35 -10.75
C SER A 347 -16.90 -7.64 -9.73
N ASP A 348 -17.08 -8.92 -9.41
CA ASP A 348 -18.03 -9.40 -8.42
C ASP A 348 -17.34 -10.47 -7.55
N PRO A 349 -16.86 -10.11 -6.34
CA PRO A 349 -16.17 -11.04 -5.46
C PRO A 349 -17.12 -11.93 -4.64
N PHE A 350 -18.44 -11.68 -4.65
CA PHE A 350 -19.40 -12.36 -3.78
C PHE A 350 -20.27 -13.40 -4.52
N VAL A 351 -20.11 -13.52 -5.84
CA VAL A 351 -20.82 -14.50 -6.66
C VAL A 351 -19.93 -15.70 -6.98
N ASP A 352 -20.38 -16.89 -6.57
CA ASP A 352 -19.65 -18.16 -6.74
C ASP A 352 -19.52 -18.58 -8.21
N VAL A 353 -20.54 -18.29 -9.03
CA VAL A 353 -20.58 -18.66 -10.45
C VAL A 353 -19.72 -17.67 -11.26
N PRO A 354 -18.85 -18.15 -12.18
CA PRO A 354 -18.10 -17.27 -13.06
C PRO A 354 -19.02 -16.38 -13.89
N ASN A 355 -18.89 -15.07 -13.70
CA ASN A 355 -19.57 -14.05 -14.48
C ASN A 355 -18.74 -13.57 -15.69
N VAL A 356 -17.49 -14.03 -15.79
CA VAL A 356 -16.51 -13.69 -16.83
C VAL A 356 -15.69 -14.91 -17.21
N SER A 357 -15.15 -14.92 -18.43
CA SER A 357 -14.27 -15.97 -18.95
C SER A 357 -12.79 -15.71 -18.61
N LEU A 358 -12.50 -15.44 -17.34
CA LEU A 358 -11.13 -15.21 -16.84
C LEU A 358 -10.64 -16.44 -16.06
N THR A 359 -9.53 -17.05 -16.52
CA THR A 359 -8.95 -18.26 -15.92
C THR A 359 -7.45 -18.11 -15.67
N GLU A 360 -6.76 -19.19 -15.34
CA GLU A 360 -5.30 -19.23 -15.27
C GLU A 360 -4.63 -19.00 -16.63
N GLN A 361 -5.32 -19.29 -17.73
CA GLN A 361 -4.74 -19.20 -19.07
C GLN A 361 -4.36 -17.77 -19.44
N GLY A 362 -5.17 -16.77 -19.08
CA GLY A 362 -4.83 -15.36 -19.27
C GLY A 362 -3.53 -14.97 -18.57
N LEU A 363 -3.30 -15.47 -17.35
CA LEU A 363 -2.05 -15.23 -16.62
C LEU A 363 -0.87 -15.99 -17.23
N VAL A 364 -1.08 -17.21 -17.74
CA VAL A 364 -0.06 -17.97 -18.49
C VAL A 364 0.34 -17.20 -19.75
N SER A 365 -0.61 -16.70 -20.54
CA SER A 365 -0.35 -15.89 -21.75
C SER A 365 0.49 -14.65 -21.43
N ILE A 366 0.14 -13.93 -20.37
CA ILE A 366 0.90 -12.77 -19.88
C ILE A 366 2.31 -13.17 -19.44
N SER A 367 2.44 -14.28 -18.70
CA SER A 367 3.73 -14.80 -18.27
C SER A 367 4.62 -15.18 -19.44
N TYR A 368 4.06 -15.52 -20.60
CA TYR A 368 4.83 -15.82 -21.81
C TYR A 368 5.19 -14.53 -22.56
N GLY A 369 4.20 -13.70 -22.88
CA GLY A 369 4.33 -12.56 -23.79
C GLY A 369 5.02 -11.31 -23.20
N CYS A 370 4.93 -11.08 -21.89
CA CYS A 370 5.48 -9.89 -21.22
C CYS A 370 6.77 -10.25 -20.46
N THR A 371 7.94 -10.03 -21.07
CA THR A 371 9.24 -10.48 -20.52
C THR A 371 9.76 -9.64 -19.37
N LYS A 372 9.24 -8.42 -19.19
CA LYS A 372 9.59 -7.52 -18.07
C LYS A 372 8.62 -7.62 -16.89
N LEU A 373 7.64 -8.52 -16.96
CA LEU A 373 6.65 -8.69 -15.90
C LEU A 373 7.35 -9.16 -14.62
N GLU A 374 7.17 -8.41 -13.55
CA GLU A 374 7.80 -8.68 -12.25
C GLU A 374 6.84 -8.55 -11.06
N SER A 375 5.61 -8.08 -11.29
CA SER A 375 4.60 -7.87 -10.26
C SER A 375 3.21 -8.27 -10.73
N VAL A 376 2.60 -9.22 -10.02
CA VAL A 376 1.25 -9.73 -10.29
C VAL A 376 0.38 -9.61 -9.04
N LEU A 377 -0.85 -9.12 -9.23
CA LEU A 377 -2.00 -9.36 -8.36
C LEU A 377 -3.13 -9.93 -9.23
N TYR A 378 -3.53 -11.16 -9.01
CA TYR A 378 -4.52 -11.82 -9.86
C TYR A 378 -5.63 -12.43 -9.02
N PHE A 379 -6.86 -11.99 -9.28
CA PHE A 379 -8.05 -12.62 -8.73
C PHE A 379 -8.69 -13.49 -9.81
N CYS A 380 -8.96 -14.75 -9.48
CA CYS A 380 -9.60 -15.71 -10.40
C CYS A 380 -10.37 -16.77 -9.61
N ARG A 381 -11.13 -17.63 -10.29
CA ARG A 381 -11.94 -18.69 -9.66
C ARG A 381 -11.36 -20.09 -9.76
N GLN A 382 -10.35 -20.28 -10.60
CA GLN A 382 -9.68 -21.56 -10.81
C GLN A 382 -8.18 -21.37 -11.05
N MET A 383 -7.40 -22.42 -10.80
CA MET A 383 -5.96 -22.47 -11.04
C MET A 383 -5.49 -23.92 -11.19
N THR A 384 -4.32 -24.13 -11.80
CA THR A 384 -3.65 -25.43 -11.87
C THR A 384 -2.18 -25.34 -11.46
N ASN A 385 -1.63 -26.43 -10.96
CA ASN A 385 -0.20 -26.60 -10.72
C ASN A 385 0.58 -26.41 -12.02
N THR A 386 0.09 -26.94 -13.14
CA THR A 386 0.72 -26.80 -14.46
C THR A 386 0.86 -25.34 -14.90
N ALA A 387 -0.19 -24.53 -14.69
CA ALA A 387 -0.13 -23.10 -14.99
C ALA A 387 0.89 -22.37 -14.11
N LEU A 388 0.87 -22.61 -12.79
CA LEU A 388 1.83 -22.00 -11.86
C LEU A 388 3.29 -22.38 -12.18
N VAL A 389 3.56 -23.64 -12.49
CA VAL A 389 4.89 -24.12 -12.93
C VAL A 389 5.31 -23.42 -14.23
N THR A 390 4.39 -23.28 -15.19
CA THR A 390 4.67 -22.60 -16.46
C THR A 390 5.00 -21.13 -16.24
N ILE A 391 4.23 -20.43 -15.39
CA ILE A 391 4.46 -19.03 -15.03
C ILE A 391 5.84 -18.87 -14.36
N ALA A 392 6.16 -19.73 -13.40
CA ALA A 392 7.44 -19.71 -12.68
C ALA A 392 8.65 -19.86 -13.63
N ARG A 393 8.56 -20.81 -14.57
CA ARG A 393 9.61 -21.05 -15.58
C ARG A 393 9.74 -19.92 -16.57
N ASN A 394 8.62 -19.35 -17.00
CA ASN A 394 8.63 -18.24 -17.94
C ASN A 394 9.22 -16.98 -17.30
N ARG A 395 8.87 -16.67 -16.05
CA ARG A 395 9.19 -15.41 -15.35
C ARG A 395 10.01 -15.64 -14.06
N PRO A 396 11.28 -16.05 -14.15
CA PRO A 396 12.16 -16.18 -12.98
C PRO A 396 12.52 -14.82 -12.34
N ASN A 397 12.28 -13.71 -13.05
CA ASN A 397 12.49 -12.34 -12.58
C ASN A 397 11.34 -11.80 -11.71
N MET A 398 10.32 -12.62 -11.39
CA MET A 398 9.17 -12.19 -10.58
C MET A 398 9.62 -11.75 -9.17
N THR A 399 9.20 -10.54 -8.76
CA THR A 399 9.51 -9.97 -7.43
C THR A 399 8.29 -9.92 -6.52
N ARG A 400 7.08 -9.85 -7.08
CA ARG A 400 5.82 -9.81 -6.33
C ARG A 400 4.80 -10.71 -7.01
N PHE A 401 4.39 -11.79 -6.35
CA PHE A 401 3.40 -12.71 -6.89
C PHE A 401 2.25 -12.86 -5.89
N ARG A 402 1.08 -12.32 -6.21
CA ARG A 402 -0.09 -12.38 -5.34
C ARG A 402 -1.24 -13.00 -6.13
N LEU A 403 -1.58 -14.23 -5.76
CA LEU A 403 -2.73 -14.92 -6.34
C LEU A 403 -3.83 -14.98 -5.27
N CYS A 404 -5.06 -14.69 -5.68
CA CYS A 404 -6.24 -14.88 -4.86
C CYS A 404 -7.28 -15.65 -5.67
N ILE A 405 -7.38 -16.95 -5.40
CA ILE A 405 -8.50 -17.77 -5.85
C ILE A 405 -9.69 -17.41 -4.94
N ILE A 406 -10.81 -17.00 -5.53
CA ILE A 406 -11.96 -16.44 -4.81
C ILE A 406 -12.51 -17.43 -3.79
N GLU A 407 -12.73 -18.67 -4.21
CA GLU A 407 -13.22 -19.72 -3.33
C GLU A 407 -12.05 -20.26 -2.44
N PRO A 408 -12.21 -20.27 -1.11
CA PRO A 408 -11.20 -20.85 -0.23
C PRO A 408 -10.98 -22.34 -0.51
N ARG A 409 -9.72 -22.79 -0.36
CA ARG A 409 -9.35 -24.21 -0.48
C ARG A 409 -9.72 -24.87 -1.83
N THR A 410 -9.84 -24.10 -2.91
CA THR A 410 -10.01 -24.66 -4.26
C THR A 410 -8.76 -25.43 -4.69
N PRO A 411 -8.85 -26.72 -5.04
CA PRO A 411 -7.71 -27.50 -5.53
C PRO A 411 -7.36 -27.14 -6.98
N ASP A 412 -6.32 -27.76 -7.51
CA ASP A 412 -6.12 -27.86 -8.96
C ASP A 412 -7.40 -28.42 -9.60
N TYR A 413 -8.06 -27.65 -10.47
CA TYR A 413 -9.36 -28.05 -10.99
C TYR A 413 -9.29 -29.24 -11.97
N LEU A 414 -8.11 -29.61 -12.46
CA LEU A 414 -7.90 -30.75 -13.36
C LEU A 414 -7.48 -32.00 -12.60
N THR A 415 -6.57 -31.89 -11.64
CA THR A 415 -6.03 -33.05 -10.91
C THR A 415 -6.65 -33.28 -9.54
N LEU A 416 -7.36 -32.26 -9.01
CA LEU A 416 -7.88 -32.19 -7.64
C LEU A 416 -6.80 -32.20 -6.54
N ASP A 417 -5.53 -32.07 -6.92
CA ASP A 417 -4.42 -31.98 -5.98
C ASP A 417 -4.35 -30.58 -5.32
N PRO A 418 -3.73 -30.47 -4.14
CA PRO A 418 -3.29 -29.18 -3.62
C PRO A 418 -2.34 -28.44 -4.58
N LEU A 419 -2.33 -27.11 -4.51
CA LEU A 419 -1.48 -26.23 -5.34
C LEU A 419 -0.03 -26.12 -4.84
N ASP A 420 0.40 -27.02 -3.95
CA ASP A 420 1.71 -26.98 -3.29
C ASP A 420 2.86 -26.99 -4.29
N VAL A 421 2.78 -27.83 -5.33
CA VAL A 421 3.82 -27.98 -6.35
C VAL A 421 3.92 -26.71 -7.21
N GLY A 422 2.78 -26.11 -7.56
CA GLY A 422 2.70 -24.89 -8.33
C GLY A 422 3.35 -23.71 -7.61
N PHE A 423 2.97 -23.47 -6.35
CA PHE A 423 3.61 -22.43 -5.54
C PHE A 423 5.06 -22.77 -5.19
N GLY A 424 5.38 -24.06 -4.99
CA GLY A 424 6.73 -24.56 -4.83
C GLY A 424 7.63 -24.15 -6.00
N ALA A 425 7.16 -24.35 -7.24
CA ALA A 425 7.88 -23.91 -8.43
C ALA A 425 8.06 -22.38 -8.50
N ILE A 426 7.06 -21.60 -8.08
CA ILE A 426 7.18 -20.13 -8.02
C ILE A 426 8.33 -19.72 -7.11
N VAL A 427 8.39 -20.23 -5.86
CA VAL A 427 9.47 -19.88 -4.94
C VAL A 427 10.82 -20.51 -5.31
N GLU A 428 10.81 -21.64 -6.00
CA GLU A 428 12.00 -22.30 -6.49
C GLU A 428 12.62 -21.54 -7.68
N HIS A 429 11.85 -21.10 -8.67
CA HIS A 429 12.40 -20.44 -9.85
C HIS A 429 12.58 -18.92 -9.67
N CYS A 430 11.67 -18.26 -8.94
CA CYS A 430 11.70 -16.80 -8.76
C CYS A 430 12.57 -16.40 -7.56
N LYS A 431 13.89 -16.49 -7.71
CA LYS A 431 14.85 -16.31 -6.59
C LYS A 431 14.84 -14.91 -5.95
N ASP A 432 14.37 -13.89 -6.69
CA ASP A 432 14.26 -12.51 -6.22
C ASP A 432 12.86 -12.15 -5.69
N LEU A 433 11.99 -13.15 -5.48
CA LEU A 433 10.64 -12.94 -4.95
C LEU A 433 10.67 -12.33 -3.54
N ARG A 434 10.03 -11.17 -3.39
CA ARG A 434 9.97 -10.40 -2.13
C ARG A 434 8.59 -10.35 -1.52
N ARG A 435 7.53 -10.57 -2.29
CA ARG A 435 6.15 -10.59 -1.78
C ARG A 435 5.37 -11.76 -2.39
N LEU A 436 4.74 -12.54 -1.52
CA LEU A 436 3.92 -13.68 -1.89
C LEU A 436 2.57 -13.61 -1.16
N SER A 437 1.48 -13.91 -1.86
CA SER A 437 0.17 -14.17 -1.26
C SER A 437 -0.35 -15.50 -1.78
N LEU A 438 -0.80 -16.35 -0.86
CA LEU A 438 -1.24 -17.72 -1.12
C LEU A 438 -2.77 -17.83 -1.07
N SER A 439 -3.32 -18.73 -1.88
CA SER A 439 -4.73 -19.11 -1.93
C SER A 439 -4.90 -20.48 -2.58
N GLY A 440 -6.09 -21.07 -2.50
CA GLY A 440 -6.38 -22.43 -2.98
C GLY A 440 -6.12 -23.50 -1.92
N LEU A 441 -6.27 -24.77 -2.28
CA LEU A 441 -5.98 -25.90 -1.39
C LEU A 441 -4.47 -26.03 -1.23
N LEU A 442 -3.98 -25.91 0.00
CA LEU A 442 -2.56 -25.91 0.32
C LEU A 442 -2.31 -26.69 1.61
N THR A 443 -1.29 -27.54 1.60
CA THR A 443 -0.87 -28.38 2.74
C THR A 443 0.37 -27.80 3.41
N ASP A 444 0.87 -28.43 4.47
CA ASP A 444 2.15 -28.03 5.10
C ASP A 444 3.34 -28.08 4.12
N ARG A 445 3.24 -28.86 3.03
CA ARG A 445 4.28 -29.03 2.01
C ARG A 445 4.60 -27.74 1.25
N VAL A 446 3.62 -26.86 0.98
CA VAL A 446 3.92 -25.56 0.34
C VAL A 446 4.83 -24.71 1.22
N PHE A 447 4.64 -24.78 2.53
CA PHE A 447 5.41 -24.00 3.49
C PHE A 447 6.82 -24.56 3.67
N GLU A 448 7.01 -25.87 3.54
CA GLU A 448 8.34 -26.49 3.41
C GLU A 448 9.09 -25.91 2.21
N TYR A 449 8.45 -25.83 1.03
CA TYR A 449 9.04 -25.23 -0.17
C TYR A 449 9.37 -23.75 0.03
N ILE A 450 8.46 -22.98 0.65
CA ILE A 450 8.69 -21.57 0.95
C ILE A 450 9.89 -21.41 1.89
N GLY A 451 9.94 -22.16 3.00
CA GLY A 451 11.05 -22.14 3.94
C GLY A 451 12.38 -22.53 3.29
N THR A 452 12.35 -23.47 2.36
CA THR A 452 13.54 -23.96 1.65
C THR A 452 14.05 -22.96 0.61
N TYR A 453 13.18 -22.42 -0.24
CA TYR A 453 13.60 -21.68 -1.44
C TYR A 453 13.42 -20.16 -1.35
N ALA A 454 12.46 -19.64 -0.60
CA ALA A 454 12.04 -18.23 -0.63
C ALA A 454 12.93 -17.31 0.25
N LYS A 455 14.25 -17.37 0.08
CA LYS A 455 15.22 -16.69 0.99
C LYS A 455 15.15 -15.16 0.96
N LYS A 456 14.69 -14.56 -0.14
CA LYS A 456 14.51 -13.11 -0.31
C LYS A 456 13.09 -12.61 -0.01
N LEU A 457 12.19 -13.50 0.44
CA LEU A 457 10.81 -13.15 0.74
C LEU A 457 10.74 -12.20 1.94
N GLU A 458 10.22 -10.98 1.72
CA GLU A 458 10.05 -9.96 2.76
C GLU A 458 8.63 -9.94 3.35
N MET A 459 7.62 -10.31 2.55
CA MET A 459 6.21 -10.27 2.96
C MET A 459 5.46 -11.51 2.45
N LEU A 460 4.85 -12.24 3.37
CA LEU A 460 3.99 -13.39 3.09
C LEU A 460 2.59 -13.14 3.67
N SER A 461 1.56 -13.31 2.84
CA SER A 461 0.16 -13.32 3.27
C SER A 461 -0.44 -14.70 3.02
N VAL A 462 -1.11 -15.27 4.03
CA VAL A 462 -1.65 -16.63 4.03
C VAL A 462 -3.10 -16.59 4.50
N ALA A 463 -3.99 -17.26 3.79
CA ALA A 463 -5.38 -17.46 4.18
C ALA A 463 -5.81 -18.90 3.87
N PHE A 464 -6.53 -19.55 4.79
CA PHE A 464 -7.13 -20.87 4.59
C PHE A 464 -6.18 -21.99 4.11
N ALA A 465 -4.95 -22.04 4.63
CA ALA A 465 -3.90 -22.93 4.15
C ALA A 465 -3.15 -23.65 5.29
N GLY A 466 -2.56 -24.80 4.95
CA GLY A 466 -1.79 -25.63 5.89
C GLY A 466 -2.63 -26.63 6.66
N ASP A 467 -1.95 -27.57 7.30
CA ASP A 467 -2.56 -28.66 8.07
C ASP A 467 -2.20 -28.59 9.55
N SER A 468 -1.00 -28.08 9.87
CA SER A 468 -0.50 -28.05 11.25
C SER A 468 0.52 -26.92 11.48
N ASP A 469 0.94 -26.79 12.75
CA ASP A 469 2.05 -25.91 13.15
C ASP A 469 3.34 -26.10 12.34
N LEU A 470 3.55 -27.27 11.73
CA LEU A 470 4.75 -27.53 10.93
C LEU A 470 4.86 -26.55 9.75
N GLY A 471 3.74 -26.19 9.12
CA GLY A 471 3.71 -25.19 8.05
C GLY A 471 4.26 -23.83 8.51
N LEU A 472 3.74 -23.28 9.62
CA LEU A 472 4.25 -22.03 10.19
C LEU A 472 5.72 -22.15 10.63
N HIS A 473 6.11 -23.30 11.18
CA HIS A 473 7.49 -23.55 11.58
C HIS A 473 8.45 -23.43 10.39
N HIS A 474 8.16 -24.04 9.24
CA HIS A 474 9.02 -23.96 8.04
C HIS A 474 9.21 -22.51 7.56
N VAL A 475 8.16 -21.69 7.61
CA VAL A 475 8.25 -20.28 7.23
C VAL A 475 9.16 -19.52 8.18
N LEU A 476 8.93 -19.64 9.50
CA LEU A 476 9.67 -18.89 10.50
C LEU A 476 11.13 -19.32 10.61
N SER A 477 11.42 -20.62 10.43
CA SER A 477 12.78 -21.15 10.48
C SER A 477 13.55 -20.92 9.18
N GLY A 478 12.89 -21.00 8.01
CA GLY A 478 13.54 -20.99 6.71
C GLY A 478 13.62 -19.63 5.99
N CYS A 479 12.68 -18.71 6.23
CA CYS A 479 12.61 -17.44 5.50
C CYS A 479 13.50 -16.36 6.13
N GLU A 480 14.74 -16.24 5.64
CA GLU A 480 15.77 -15.35 6.18
C GLU A 480 15.39 -13.87 6.12
N SER A 481 14.89 -13.39 4.98
CA SER A 481 14.58 -11.98 4.73
C SER A 481 13.18 -11.54 5.20
N LEU A 482 12.44 -12.40 5.89
CA LEU A 482 11.04 -12.16 6.23
C LEU A 482 10.91 -10.94 7.16
N ARG A 483 10.01 -10.02 6.81
CA ARG A 483 9.73 -8.80 7.58
C ARG A 483 8.27 -8.72 8.02
N LYS A 484 7.34 -9.26 7.25
CA LYS A 484 5.92 -9.26 7.56
C LYS A 484 5.31 -10.60 7.23
N LEU A 485 4.61 -11.18 8.19
CA LEU A 485 3.82 -12.40 8.01
C LEU A 485 2.39 -12.10 8.47
N GLU A 486 1.43 -12.35 7.61
CA GLU A 486 0.02 -12.05 7.83
C GLU A 486 -0.79 -13.31 7.54
N ILE A 487 -1.45 -13.85 8.55
CA ILE A 487 -2.10 -15.17 8.51
C ILE A 487 -3.55 -15.03 8.98
N ARG A 488 -4.48 -15.66 8.25
CA ARG A 488 -5.85 -15.85 8.71
C ARG A 488 -6.36 -17.25 8.45
N ASP A 489 -7.23 -17.76 9.34
CA ASP A 489 -8.01 -18.98 9.11
C ASP A 489 -7.14 -20.22 8.77
N CYS A 490 -6.00 -20.35 9.45
CA CYS A 490 -5.05 -21.46 9.26
C CYS A 490 -4.94 -22.29 10.55
N PRO A 491 -4.66 -23.60 10.49
CA PRO A 491 -4.49 -24.46 11.65
C PRO A 491 -3.11 -24.29 12.31
N PHE A 492 -2.67 -23.05 12.48
CA PHE A 492 -1.41 -22.69 13.15
C PHE A 492 -1.70 -22.22 14.58
N GLY A 493 -0.90 -22.64 15.53
CA GLY A 493 -1.08 -22.39 16.94
C GLY A 493 0.24 -22.21 17.69
N ASP A 494 0.26 -22.74 18.90
CA ASP A 494 1.25 -22.38 19.92
C ASP A 494 2.67 -22.86 19.59
N LYS A 495 2.81 -24.07 19.03
CA LYS A 495 4.10 -24.77 19.00
C LYS A 495 5.07 -24.05 18.08
N ALA A 496 4.62 -23.69 16.87
CA ALA A 496 5.46 -23.02 15.89
C ALA A 496 5.83 -21.60 16.34
N LEU A 497 4.89 -20.89 16.95
CA LEU A 497 5.08 -19.53 17.46
C LEU A 497 6.15 -19.50 18.56
N LEU A 498 6.00 -20.35 19.58
CA LEU A 498 6.91 -20.39 20.73
C LEU A 498 8.29 -20.95 20.38
N ALA A 499 8.36 -21.95 19.49
CA ALA A 499 9.62 -22.53 19.03
C ALA A 499 10.48 -21.54 18.24
N ASN A 500 9.85 -20.59 17.55
CA ASN A 500 10.52 -19.60 16.70
C ASN A 500 10.49 -18.17 17.27
N ALA A 501 10.26 -17.98 18.57
CA ALA A 501 10.10 -16.67 19.19
C ALA A 501 11.22 -15.66 18.84
N GLY A 502 12.48 -16.12 18.76
CA GLY A 502 13.62 -15.26 18.39
C GLY A 502 13.54 -14.69 16.97
N LYS A 503 12.84 -15.36 16.04
CA LYS A 503 12.63 -14.86 14.67
C LYS A 503 11.79 -13.58 14.67
N LEU A 504 10.85 -13.45 15.61
CA LEU A 504 9.91 -12.33 15.66
C LEU A 504 10.61 -10.98 15.90
N GLU A 505 11.76 -10.97 16.59
CA GLU A 505 12.59 -9.77 16.76
C GLU A 505 13.29 -9.32 15.47
N THR A 506 13.42 -10.20 14.47
CA THR A 506 13.99 -9.84 13.16
C THR A 506 12.96 -9.20 12.23
N MET A 507 11.67 -9.48 12.49
CA MET A 507 10.54 -9.05 11.67
C MET A 507 10.01 -7.69 12.10
N ARG A 508 9.31 -7.01 11.21
CA ARG A 508 8.51 -5.83 11.56
C ARG A 508 7.30 -6.25 12.38
N SER A 509 6.57 -7.26 11.91
CA SER A 509 5.36 -7.73 12.56
C SER A 509 4.90 -9.10 12.08
N LEU A 510 4.11 -9.77 12.92
CA LEU A 510 3.33 -10.96 12.65
C LEU A 510 1.86 -10.64 12.99
N TRP A 511 0.96 -10.89 12.05
CA TRP A 511 -0.49 -10.87 12.27
C TRP A 511 -1.04 -12.28 12.14
N ILE A 512 -1.86 -12.71 13.10
CA ILE A 512 -2.58 -13.98 13.10
C ILE A 512 -4.02 -13.71 13.53
N SER A 513 -5.01 -14.15 12.76
CA SER A 513 -6.43 -14.06 13.13
C SER A 513 -7.18 -15.34 12.79
N SER A 514 -8.17 -15.73 13.59
CA SER A 514 -8.95 -16.97 13.38
C SER A 514 -8.08 -18.21 13.23
N CYS A 515 -7.01 -18.32 14.04
CA CYS A 515 -6.11 -19.47 14.08
C CYS A 515 -6.16 -20.12 15.47
N SER A 516 -5.29 -21.10 15.72
CA SER A 516 -5.30 -21.92 16.95
C SER A 516 -4.32 -21.44 18.02
N VAL A 517 -3.95 -20.16 18.04
CA VAL A 517 -3.03 -19.61 19.04
C VAL A 517 -3.79 -19.34 20.34
N SER A 518 -3.37 -20.00 21.41
CA SER A 518 -4.00 -19.90 22.73
C SER A 518 -3.58 -18.63 23.48
N PHE A 519 -4.44 -18.18 24.38
CA PHE A 519 -4.13 -17.05 25.26
C PHE A 519 -2.92 -17.33 26.17
N GLY A 520 -2.76 -18.56 26.66
CA GLY A 520 -1.60 -18.98 27.44
C GLY A 520 -0.29 -18.86 26.66
N ALA A 521 -0.28 -19.21 25.37
CA ALA A 521 0.89 -19.01 24.52
C ALA A 521 1.23 -17.54 24.30
N CYS A 522 0.22 -16.66 24.18
CA CYS A 522 0.41 -15.21 24.11
C CYS A 522 1.09 -14.67 25.37
N LYS A 523 0.61 -15.06 26.57
CA LYS A 523 1.23 -14.71 27.86
C LYS A 523 2.69 -15.17 27.95
N LEU A 524 2.94 -16.44 27.65
CA LEU A 524 4.28 -17.02 27.70
C LEU A 524 5.25 -16.34 26.72
N LEU A 525 4.78 -16.00 25.51
CA LEU A 525 5.58 -15.28 24.53
C LEU A 525 5.93 -13.88 25.02
N GLY A 526 4.96 -13.16 25.59
CA GLY A 526 5.14 -11.83 26.17
C GLY A 526 6.20 -11.81 27.27
N GLN A 527 6.10 -12.76 28.21
CA GLN A 527 7.08 -12.94 29.29
C GLN A 527 8.49 -13.26 28.75
N LYS A 528 8.58 -14.11 27.72
CA LYS A 528 9.87 -14.51 27.13
C LYS A 528 10.53 -13.39 26.30
N MET A 529 9.74 -12.49 25.72
CA MET A 529 10.19 -11.56 24.68
C MET A 529 9.80 -10.10 24.99
N PRO A 530 10.43 -9.44 25.98
CA PRO A 530 10.03 -8.11 26.46
C PRO A 530 10.24 -6.96 25.44
N ARG A 531 10.94 -7.22 24.32
CA ARG A 531 11.11 -6.26 23.21
C ARG A 531 10.03 -6.38 22.13
N LEU A 532 9.08 -7.29 22.32
CA LEU A 532 7.92 -7.46 21.47
C LEU A 532 6.69 -6.96 22.21
N ASN A 533 5.87 -6.16 21.54
CA ASN A 533 4.48 -6.01 21.96
C ASN A 533 3.71 -7.19 21.36
N VAL A 534 3.13 -8.00 22.24
CA VAL A 534 2.26 -9.13 21.91
C VAL A 534 0.84 -8.67 22.22
N GLU A 535 0.14 -8.14 21.23
CA GLU A 535 -1.22 -7.59 21.37
C GLU A 535 -2.26 -8.65 21.03
N VAL A 536 -3.03 -9.05 22.03
CA VAL A 536 -4.28 -9.79 21.84
C VAL A 536 -5.37 -8.78 21.52
N ILE A 537 -6.06 -8.96 20.40
CA ILE A 537 -7.18 -8.13 19.95
C ILE A 537 -8.39 -9.06 19.93
N ASP A 538 -9.33 -8.86 20.85
CA ASP A 538 -10.48 -9.76 21.04
C ASP A 538 -11.69 -8.94 21.48
N GLU A 539 -12.75 -8.95 20.67
CA GLU A 539 -13.97 -8.15 20.91
C GLU A 539 -14.96 -8.86 21.85
N ARG A 540 -14.60 -10.05 22.35
CA ARG A 540 -15.37 -10.81 23.35
C ARG A 540 -15.06 -10.31 24.77
N GLU A 541 -15.35 -11.15 25.77
CA GLU A 541 -14.97 -10.89 27.15
C GLU A 541 -13.45 -10.91 27.37
N ALA A 542 -13.01 -10.28 28.47
CA ALA A 542 -11.62 -10.23 28.89
C ALA A 542 -10.95 -11.60 28.74
N PRO A 543 -9.76 -11.71 28.10
CA PRO A 543 -9.12 -13.00 27.86
C PRO A 543 -8.92 -13.87 29.11
N ASP A 544 -8.74 -13.25 30.29
CA ASP A 544 -8.63 -13.94 31.57
C ASP A 544 -9.94 -14.60 32.08
N SER A 545 -11.11 -14.24 31.52
CA SER A 545 -12.37 -14.92 31.85
C SER A 545 -12.49 -16.31 31.22
N ARG A 546 -11.58 -16.65 30.29
CA ARG A 546 -11.59 -17.90 29.53
C ARG A 546 -10.40 -18.79 29.91
N PRO A 547 -10.52 -20.12 29.75
CA PRO A 547 -9.39 -21.03 29.96
C PRO A 547 -8.19 -20.62 29.10
N GLU A 548 -6.96 -20.73 29.62
CA GLU A 548 -5.75 -20.29 28.90
C GLU A 548 -5.54 -21.04 27.57
N GLY A 549 -6.07 -22.25 27.43
CA GLY A 549 -6.04 -23.01 26.17
C GLY A 549 -7.02 -22.50 25.10
N CYS A 550 -7.87 -21.51 25.39
CA CYS A 550 -8.81 -20.95 24.44
C CYS A 550 -8.08 -20.12 23.37
N PRO A 551 -8.39 -20.32 22.07
CA PRO A 551 -7.82 -19.50 21.01
C PRO A 551 -8.26 -18.03 21.10
N VAL A 552 -7.29 -17.13 20.94
CA VAL A 552 -7.57 -15.69 20.80
C VAL A 552 -8.14 -15.39 19.41
N GLU A 553 -8.94 -14.35 19.31
CA GLU A 553 -9.56 -13.99 18.03
C GLU A 553 -8.52 -13.47 17.03
N LYS A 554 -7.71 -12.51 17.47
CA LYS A 554 -6.65 -11.90 16.67
C LYS A 554 -5.43 -11.64 17.57
N LEU A 555 -4.26 -11.78 16.98
CA LEU A 555 -2.96 -11.60 17.61
C LEU A 555 -2.07 -10.76 16.69
N TYR A 556 -1.56 -9.66 17.22
CA TYR A 556 -0.62 -8.81 16.53
C TYR A 556 0.67 -8.69 17.33
N ILE A 557 1.78 -9.20 16.77
CA ILE A 557 3.08 -9.16 17.40
C ILE A 557 4.00 -8.25 16.60
N TYR A 558 4.68 -7.33 17.26
CA TYR A 558 5.67 -6.49 16.61
C TYR A 558 6.80 -6.10 17.56
N ARG A 559 8.01 -5.99 17.02
CA ARG A 559 9.15 -5.49 17.79
C ARG A 559 9.06 -3.99 17.99
N THR A 560 9.47 -3.52 19.16
CA THR A 560 9.45 -2.10 19.49
C THR A 560 10.63 -1.72 20.41
N VAL A 561 11.08 -0.47 20.28
CA VAL A 561 11.99 0.16 21.25
C VAL A 561 11.27 1.18 22.13
N ALA A 562 9.94 1.34 21.97
CA ALA A 562 9.11 2.22 22.77
C ALA A 562 8.43 1.49 23.95
N GLY A 563 8.38 0.16 23.93
CA GLY A 563 7.63 -0.65 24.88
C GLY A 563 6.11 -0.66 24.58
N PRO A 564 5.28 -1.06 25.55
CA PRO A 564 3.82 -1.08 25.41
C PRO A 564 3.25 0.29 25.03
N ARG A 565 2.26 0.31 24.14
CA ARG A 565 1.60 1.55 23.71
C ARG A 565 0.57 2.01 24.75
N LEU A 566 0.33 3.33 24.79
CA LEU A 566 -0.50 3.98 25.81
C LEU A 566 -1.97 4.21 25.39
N ASP A 567 -2.31 3.90 24.14
CA ASP A 567 -3.58 4.22 23.49
C ASP A 567 -4.38 2.96 23.14
N MET A 568 -4.21 1.89 23.93
CA MET A 568 -4.94 0.64 23.74
C MET A 568 -6.43 0.84 24.07
N PRO A 569 -7.36 0.47 23.18
CA PRO A 569 -8.77 0.40 23.52
C PRO A 569 -9.05 -0.81 24.43
N GLY A 570 -10.25 -0.88 25.02
CA GLY A 570 -10.62 -1.92 25.97
C GLY A 570 -10.64 -3.36 25.44
N PHE A 571 -10.59 -3.54 24.11
CA PHE A 571 -10.53 -4.84 23.44
C PHE A 571 -9.10 -5.26 23.03
N VAL A 572 -8.07 -4.51 23.47
CA VAL A 572 -6.66 -4.83 23.20
C VAL A 572 -5.88 -4.98 24.50
N TRP A 573 -5.16 -6.09 24.63
CA TRP A 573 -4.29 -6.38 25.76
C TRP A 573 -2.86 -6.66 25.28
N THR A 574 -1.89 -5.96 25.84
CA THR A 574 -0.46 -6.28 25.64
C THR A 574 -0.02 -7.29 26.69
N MET A 575 0.57 -8.40 26.27
CA MET A 575 1.12 -9.41 27.18
C MET A 575 2.53 -8.97 27.64
N ASP A 576 2.61 -8.18 28.71
CA ASP A 576 3.87 -7.83 29.40
C ASP A 576 3.92 -8.49 30.81
N GLU A 577 5.10 -8.52 31.44
CA GLU A 577 5.30 -9.12 32.77
C GLU A 577 4.38 -8.48 33.85
N ASP A 578 4.04 -7.19 33.68
CA ASP A 578 3.23 -6.40 34.61
C ASP A 578 1.71 -6.49 34.37
N SER A 579 1.25 -7.25 33.37
CA SER A 579 -0.18 -7.41 33.08
C SER A 579 -0.97 -8.01 34.26
N SER A 580 -0.30 -8.74 35.15
CA SER A 580 -0.87 -9.23 36.41
C SER A 580 -1.17 -8.14 37.46
N LEU A 581 -0.60 -6.93 37.33
CA LEU A 581 -0.75 -5.82 38.28
C LEU A 581 -1.67 -4.69 37.80
N ARG A 582 -2.07 -4.66 36.52
CA ARG A 582 -2.95 -3.59 35.99
C ARG A 582 -4.45 -3.81 36.29
N LEU A 583 -4.79 -4.91 36.93
CA LEU A 583 -6.16 -5.29 37.28
C LEU A 583 -6.36 -5.51 38.80
N SER A 584 -5.41 -5.07 39.64
CA SER A 584 -5.57 -5.06 41.11
C SER A 584 -6.05 -3.71 41.64
#